data_AF-A0A3A1XCM2-F1
#
_entry.id   AF-A0A3A1XCM2-F1
#
_cell.length_a   1.000
_cell.length_b   1.000
_cell.length_c   1.000
_cell.angle_alpha   90.00
_cell.angle_beta   90.00
_cell.angle_gamma   90.00
#
_symmetry.space_group_name_H-M   'P 1'
#
loop_
_entity.id
_entity.type
_entity.pdbx_description
1 polymer ?
#
loop_
_entity_poly.entity_id
_entity_poly.type
_entity_poly.pdbx_seq_one_letter_code
_entity_poly.pdbx_strand_id
1 'polypeptide(L)' 'MVKTREFDIQNYLTDPESIIYFLNAALEANDAHFFTQALGEVAKSEGM' A
#
# COMPACT_ATOMS: atom_id res chain seq x y z
N MET A 1 -23.41 19.02 -1.28
CA MET A 1 -22.82 18.02 -0.37
C MET A 1 -21.89 17.14 -1.20
N VAL A 2 -20.59 17.13 -0.91
CA VAL A 2 -19.60 16.29 -1.63
C VAL A 2 -19.74 14.86 -1.12
N LYS A 3 -19.81 13.88 -2.01
CA LYS A 3 -19.81 12.45 -1.65
C LYS A 3 -18.36 11.99 -1.51
N THR A 4 -17.99 11.50 -0.34
CA THR A 4 -16.71 10.82 -0.12
C THR A 4 -16.88 9.31 -0.24
N ARG A 5 -15.78 8.59 -0.47
CA ARG A 5 -15.70 7.12 -0.40
C ARG A 5 -14.63 6.73 0.60
N GLU A 6 -14.71 5.51 1.11
CA GLU A 6 -13.64 4.94 1.93
C GLU A 6 -12.35 4.84 1.11
N PHE A 7 -11.23 5.08 1.79
CA PHE A 7 -9.91 4.91 1.17
C PHE A 7 -9.55 3.43 1.15
N ASP A 8 -9.11 2.98 0.00
CA ASP A 8 -8.59 1.62 -0.20
C ASP A 8 -7.32 1.72 -1.04
N ILE A 9 -6.21 1.39 -0.39
CA ILE A 9 -4.84 1.50 -0.90
C ILE A 9 -4.61 0.68 -2.16
N GLN A 10 -5.35 -0.43 -2.32
CA GLN A 10 -5.18 -1.36 -3.44
C GLN A 10 -5.52 -0.69 -4.77
N ASN A 11 -6.38 0.34 -4.75
CA ASN A 11 -6.72 1.13 -5.94
C ASN A 11 -5.58 2.06 -6.41
N TYR A 12 -4.51 2.19 -5.63
CA TYR A 12 -3.39 3.09 -5.89
C TYR A 12 -2.07 2.34 -6.09
N LEU A 13 -1.99 1.05 -5.71
CA LEU A 13 -0.85 0.17 -5.94
C LEU A 13 -0.95 -0.48 -7.33
N THR A 14 -1.15 0.33 -8.37
CA THR A 14 -1.47 -0.14 -9.72
C THR A 14 -0.27 -0.26 -10.65
N ASP A 15 0.86 0.32 -10.25
CA ASP A 15 2.08 0.34 -11.05
C ASP A 15 3.33 0.07 -10.18
N PRO A 16 4.43 -0.38 -10.79
CA PRO A 16 5.63 -0.75 -10.04
C PRO A 16 6.25 0.41 -9.25
N GLU A 17 6.16 1.65 -9.73
CA GLU A 17 6.78 2.80 -9.06
C GLU A 17 6.03 3.14 -7.77
N SER A 18 4.70 3.13 -7.82
CA SER A 18 3.83 3.29 -6.64
C SER A 18 4.08 2.20 -5.59
N ILE A 19 4.26 0.94 -6.02
CA ILE A 19 4.58 -0.18 -5.12
C ILE A 19 5.95 0.02 -4.46
N ILE A 20 6.98 0.37 -5.24
CA ILE A 20 8.34 0.61 -4.72
C ILE A 20 8.32 1.75 -3.70
N TYR A 21 7.66 2.86 -4.02
CA TYR A 21 7.58 4.01 -3.12
C TYR A 21 6.88 3.64 -1.80
N PHE A 22 5.76 2.93 -1.89
CA PHE A 22 5.01 2.48 -0.73
C PHE A 22 5.82 1.56 0.19
N LEU A 23 6.52 0.57 -0.37
CA LEU A 23 7.36 -0.35 0.40
C LEU A 23 8.59 0.32 1.00
N ASN A 24 9.21 1.27 0.28
CA ASN A 24 10.34 2.04 0.81
C ASN A 24 9.92 2.90 2.01
N ALA A 25 8.77 3.59 1.92
CA ALA A 25 8.23 4.35 3.04
C ALA A 25 7.96 3.45 4.26
N ALA A 26 7.51 2.21 4.03
CA ALA A 26 7.33 1.23 5.10
C ALA A 26 8.65 0.73 5.71
N LEU A 27 9.71 0.59 4.91
CA LEU A 27 11.07 0.28 5.41
C LEU A 27 11.65 1.42 6.24
N GLU A 28 11.49 2.66 5.79
CA GLU A 28 11.99 3.86 6.48
C GLU A 28 11.34 4.07 7.85
N ALA A 29 10.12 3.58 8.06
CA ALA A 29 9.45 3.59 9.36
C ALA A 29 10.18 2.73 10.42
N ASN A 30 11.13 1.87 10.02
CA ASN A 30 11.89 0.97 10.88
C ASN A 30 11.00 0.11 11.80
N ASP A 31 9.84 -0.29 11.29
CA ASP A 31 8.85 -1.15 11.96
C ASP A 31 8.58 -2.38 11.09
N ALA A 32 9.07 -3.54 11.54
CA ALA A 32 8.94 -4.80 10.82
C ALA A 32 7.48 -5.27 10.68
N HIS A 33 6.61 -4.94 11.65
CA HIS A 33 5.20 -5.27 11.56
C HIS A 33 4.52 -4.42 10.49
N PHE A 34 4.80 -3.11 10.49
CA PHE A 34 4.27 -2.20 9.47
C PHE A 34 4.72 -2.60 8.06
N PHE A 35 5.99 -2.96 7.88
CA PHE A 35 6.49 -3.44 6.59
C PHE A 35 5.78 -4.72 6.12
N THR A 36 5.52 -5.66 7.04
CA THR A 36 4.79 -6.89 6.73
C THR A 36 3.35 -6.60 6.31
N GLN A 37 2.69 -5.62 6.95
CA GLN A 37 1.35 -5.18 6.55
C GLN A 37 1.37 -4.55 5.16
N ALA A 38 2.36 -3.70 4.86
CA ALA A 38 2.52 -3.07 3.56
C ALA A 38 2.72 -4.11 2.45
N LEU A 39 3.54 -5.14 2.69
CA LEU A 39 3.68 -6.27 1.77
C LEU A 39 2.34 -6.99 1.52
N GLY A 40 1.53 -7.17 2.56
CA GLY A 40 0.20 -7.77 2.43
C GLY A 40 -0.74 -6.93 1.56
N GLU A 41 -0.70 -5.60 1.66
CA GLU A 41 -1.53 -4.73 0.82
C GLU A 41 -1.09 -4.76 -0.66
N VAL A 42 0.22 -4.85 -0.93
CA VAL A 42 0.74 -5.06 -2.29
C VAL A 42 0.30 -6.42 -2.85
N ALA A 43 0.35 -7.47 -2.03
CA ALA A 43 -0.10 -8.80 -2.45
C ALA A 43 -1.58 -8.79 -2.87
N LYS A 44 -2.44 -8.16 -2.06
CA LYS A 44 -3.86 -8.01 -2.39
C LYS A 44 -4.10 -7.19 -3.66
N SER A 45 -3.32 -6.14 -3.90
CA SER A 45 -3.45 -5.35 -5.14
C SER A 45 -3.09 -6.14 -6.40
N GLU A 46 -2.27 -7.18 -6.29
CA GLU A 46 -1.96 -8.12 -7.38
C GLU A 46 -2.96 -9.30 -7.48
N GLY A 47 -3.97 -9.35 -6.59
CA GLY A 47 -5.01 -10.39 -6.59
C GLY A 47 -4.66 -11.65 -5.79
N MET A 48 -3.70 -11.57 -4.87
CA MET A 48 -3.38 -12.64 -3.91
C MET A 48 -4.19 -12.54 -2.60
#